data_AF-A0A7A6KQ59-F1
#
_entry.id   AF-A0A7A6KQ59-F1
#
_cell.length_a   1.000
_cell.length_b   1.000
_cell.length_c   1.000
_cell.angle_alpha   90.00
_cell.angle_beta   90.00
_cell.angle_gamma   90.00
#
_symmetry.space_group_name_H-M   'P 1'
#
loop_
_entity.id
_entity.type
_entity.pdbx_description
1 polymer ?
#
loop_
_entity_poly.entity_id
_entity_poly.type
_entity_poly.pdbx_seq_one_letter_code
_entity_poly.pdbx_strand_id
1 'polypeptide(L)'
;NREREIDHLQAQLDKLRRMNFGSRSEKVSRRIAQMEADLNRLQKESDTLTGRVYDPAVQRPLRQTRTRKPFPESLPRDEKRLLPAAPCCPNCGGSLSYLGED
;
A
#
# COMPACT_ATOMS: atom_id res chain seq x y z
N ASN A 1 7.82 -31.07 6.80
CA ASN A 1 8.69 -30.38 5.81
C ASN A 1 7.84 -29.57 4.85
N ARG A 2 6.86 -30.19 4.17
CA ARG A 2 5.90 -29.52 3.26
C ARG A 2 5.19 -28.28 3.81
N GLU A 3 4.69 -28.30 5.05
CA GLU A 3 4.05 -27.11 5.65
C GLU A 3 5.01 -25.91 5.72
N ARG A 4 6.29 -26.14 6.07
CA ARG A 4 7.32 -25.08 6.08
C ARG A 4 7.60 -24.54 4.68
N GLU A 5 7.50 -25.38 3.66
CA GLU A 5 7.67 -24.96 2.27
C GLU A 5 6.47 -24.12 1.78
N ILE A 6 5.25 -24.48 2.20
CA ILE A 6 4.05 -23.67 1.96
C ILE A 6 4.18 -22.29 2.63
N ASP A 7 4.57 -22.25 3.91
CA ASP A 7 4.81 -21.00 4.64
C ASP A 7 5.88 -20.13 3.96
N HIS A 8 6.95 -20.77 3.50
CA HIS A 8 8.03 -20.09 2.79
C HIS A 8 7.56 -19.48 1.46
N LEU A 9 6.81 -20.23 0.66
CA LEU A 9 6.24 -19.74 -0.60
C LEU A 9 5.23 -18.62 -0.38
N GLN A 10 4.39 -18.71 0.65
CA GLN A 10 3.48 -17.63 1.04
C GLN A 10 4.23 -16.35 1.39
N ALA A 11 5.28 -16.43 2.21
CA ALA A 11 6.09 -15.27 2.58
C ALA A 11 6.78 -14.63 1.35
N GLN A 12 7.27 -15.45 0.41
CA GLN A 12 7.85 -14.95 -0.84
C GLN A 12 6.81 -14.24 -1.73
N LEU A 13 5.60 -14.80 -1.83
CA LEU A 13 4.49 -14.21 -2.59
C LEU A 13 4.06 -12.87 -2.02
N ASP A 14 3.90 -12.77 -0.70
CA ASP A 14 3.53 -11.52 -0.04
C ASP A 14 4.58 -10.43 -0.28
N LYS A 15 5.86 -10.78 -0.23
CA LYS A 15 6.95 -9.86 -0.56
C LYS A 15 6.84 -9.36 -2.00
N LEU A 16 6.65 -10.26 -2.97
CA LEU A 16 6.59 -9.88 -4.38
C LEU A 16 5.34 -9.10 -4.74
N ARG A 17 4.18 -9.42 -4.14
CA ARG A 17 2.95 -8.66 -4.30
C ARG A 17 3.10 -7.23 -3.79
N ARG A 18 3.79 -7.02 -2.67
CA ARG A 18 4.12 -5.67 -2.15
C ARG A 18 5.10 -4.90 -3.03
N MET A 19 5.90 -5.58 -3.84
CA MET A 19 6.87 -4.96 -4.74
C MET A 19 6.33 -4.78 -6.17
N ASN A 20 5.12 -5.27 -6.46
CA ASN A 20 4.53 -5.27 -7.81
C ASN A 20 3.84 -3.93 -8.10
N PHE A 21 4.52 -3.03 -8.81
CA PHE A 21 3.98 -1.70 -9.16
C PHE A 21 4.06 -1.43 -10.66
N GLY A 22 2.92 -1.10 -11.26
CA GLY A 22 2.82 -0.59 -12.64
C GLY A 22 3.25 -1.58 -13.74
N SER A 23 3.23 -1.09 -14.98
CA SER A 23 3.47 -1.87 -16.21
C SER A 23 4.89 -2.46 -16.30
N ARG A 24 5.88 -1.85 -15.64
CA ARG A 24 7.27 -2.36 -15.62
C ARG A 24 7.42 -3.66 -14.83
N SER A 25 6.40 -4.09 -14.09
CA SER A 25 6.45 -5.27 -13.23
C SER A 25 5.92 -6.56 -13.87
N GLU A 26 5.72 -6.61 -15.19
CA GLU A 26 5.18 -7.79 -15.89
C GLU A 26 5.93 -9.10 -15.58
N LYS A 27 7.27 -9.06 -15.50
CA LYS A 27 8.09 -10.22 -15.10
C LYS A 27 7.82 -10.66 -13.66
N VAL A 28 7.57 -9.72 -12.75
CA VAL A 28 7.19 -10.00 -11.35
C VAL A 28 5.81 -10.64 -11.31
N SER A 29 4.84 -10.13 -12.09
CA SER A 29 3.51 -10.73 -12.22
C SER A 29 3.54 -12.17 -12.73
N ARG A 30 4.35 -12.47 -13.76
CA ARG A 30 4.54 -13.85 -14.26
C ARG A 30 5.12 -14.77 -13.18
N ARG A 31 6.10 -14.27 -12.42
CA ARG A 31 6.70 -15.03 -11.31
C ARG A 31 5.70 -15.29 -10.18
N ILE A 32 4.87 -14.30 -9.83
CA ILE A 32 3.77 -14.43 -8.87
C ILE A 32 2.82 -15.55 -9.31
N ALA A 33 2.36 -15.53 -10.56
CA ALA A 33 1.45 -16.56 -11.09
C ALA A 33 2.05 -17.98 -11.00
N GLN A 34 3.34 -18.13 -11.30
CA GLN A 34 4.02 -19.43 -11.18
C GLN A 34 4.05 -19.92 -9.73
N MET A 35 4.44 -19.07 -8.77
CA MET A 35 4.48 -19.49 -7.36
C MET A 35 3.08 -19.73 -6.78
N GLU A 36 2.06 -18.99 -7.22
CA GLU A 36 0.68 -19.25 -6.83
C GLU A 36 0.21 -20.64 -7.30
N ALA A 37 0.59 -21.04 -8.52
CA ALA A 37 0.29 -22.38 -9.04
C ALA A 37 1.01 -23.48 -8.23
N ASP A 38 2.29 -23.29 -7.93
CA ASP A 38 3.08 -24.25 -7.15
C ASP A 38 2.55 -24.39 -5.71
N LEU A 39 2.20 -23.28 -5.07
CA LEU A 39 1.59 -23.25 -3.75
C LEU A 39 0.24 -23.98 -3.75
N ASN A 40 -0.60 -23.73 -4.76
CA ASN A 40 -1.90 -24.40 -4.88
C ASN A 40 -1.74 -25.92 -5.03
N ARG A 41 -0.75 -26.37 -5.81
CA ARG A 41 -0.42 -27.79 -5.95
C ARG A 41 0.01 -28.40 -4.62
N LEU A 42 0.95 -27.77 -3.91
CA LEU A 42 1.46 -28.26 -2.63
C LEU A 42 0.38 -28.29 -1.54
N GLN A 43 -0.52 -27.30 -1.52
CA GLN A 43 -1.66 -27.27 -0.60
C GLN A 43 -2.63 -28.42 -0.89
N LYS A 44 -3.02 -28.64 -2.15
CA LYS A 44 -3.88 -29.78 -2.53
C LYS A 44 -3.27 -31.13 -2.11
N GLU A 45 -1.99 -31.33 -2.38
CA GLU A 45 -1.27 -32.55 -1.98
C GLU A 45 -1.20 -32.71 -0.45
N SER A 46 -1.19 -31.60 0.31
CA SER A 46 -1.25 -31.64 1.78
C SER A 46 -2.66 -31.91 2.29
N ASP A 47 -3.68 -31.33 1.67
CA ASP A 47 -5.09 -31.49 2.05
C ASP A 47 -5.56 -32.92 1.81
N THR A 48 -5.15 -33.56 0.70
CA THR A 48 -5.44 -34.98 0.45
C THR A 48 -4.83 -35.90 1.51
N LEU A 49 -3.63 -35.57 2.01
CA LEU A 49 -2.95 -36.36 3.05
C LEU A 49 -3.55 -36.13 4.44
N THR A 50 -3.99 -34.91 4.74
CA THR A 50 -4.47 -34.52 6.08
C THR A 50 -5.99 -34.64 6.21
N GLY A 51 -6.73 -34.86 5.11
CA GLY A 51 -8.18 -34.87 5.09
C GLY A 51 -8.81 -33.51 5.39
N ARG A 52 -8.03 -32.42 5.33
CA ARG A 52 -8.55 -31.06 5.51
C ARG A 52 -9.44 -30.70 4.34
N VAL A 53 -10.68 -30.35 4.64
CA VAL A 53 -11.62 -29.73 3.69
C VAL A 53 -11.76 -28.27 4.10
N TYR A 54 -11.54 -27.36 3.15
CA TYR A 54 -11.70 -25.93 3.42
C TYR A 54 -13.16 -25.64 3.75
N ASP A 55 -13.42 -24.99 4.89
CA ASP A 55 -14.75 -24.50 5.22
C ASP A 55 -15.26 -23.58 4.10
N PRO A 56 -16.52 -23.72 3.67
CA PRO A 56 -17.06 -22.85 2.62
C PRO A 56 -16.86 -21.39 3.00
N ALA A 57 -16.42 -20.57 2.04
CA ALA A 57 -16.16 -19.16 2.26
C ALA A 57 -17.41 -18.46 2.81
N VAL A 58 -17.43 -18.21 4.12
CA VAL A 58 -18.52 -17.47 4.75
C VAL A 58 -18.43 -16.03 4.24
N GLN A 59 -19.47 -15.58 3.55
CA GLN A 59 -19.64 -14.18 3.16
C GLN A 59 -19.59 -13.32 4.42
N ARG A 60 -18.42 -12.74 4.72
CA ARG A 60 -18.33 -11.74 5.79
C ARG A 60 -19.12 -10.52 5.31
N PRO A 61 -20.10 -10.03 6.10
CA PRO A 61 -20.79 -8.81 5.74
C PRO A 61 -19.75 -7.71 5.52
N LEU A 62 -19.82 -7.07 4.35
CA LEU A 62 -18.99 -5.93 4.02
C LEU A 62 -19.10 -4.93 5.17
N ARG A 63 -17.95 -4.57 5.75
CA ARG A 63 -17.89 -3.53 6.76
C ARG A 63 -18.52 -2.28 6.13
N GLN A 64 -19.69 -1.87 6.61
CA GLN A 64 -20.27 -0.61 6.20
C GLN A 64 -19.33 0.49 6.67
N THR A 65 -18.48 0.96 5.77
CA THR A 65 -17.70 2.17 6.00
C THR A 65 -18.71 3.30 6.01
N ARG A 66 -18.87 3.95 7.17
CA ARG A 66 -19.61 5.21 7.20
C ARG A 66 -18.88 6.17 6.27
N THR A 67 -19.54 6.56 5.18
CA THR A 67 -19.02 7.57 4.27
C THR A 67 -18.82 8.86 5.07
N ARG A 68 -17.60 9.40 5.06
CA ARG A 68 -17.34 10.70 5.68
C ARG A 68 -18.20 11.74 4.96
N LYS A 69 -18.82 12.66 5.71
CA LYS A 69 -19.47 13.82 5.10
C LYS A 69 -18.41 14.60 4.30
N PRO A 70 -18.75 15.10 3.11
CA PRO A 70 -17.83 15.95 2.35
C PRO A 70 -17.47 17.19 3.18
N PHE A 71 -16.27 17.71 2.95
CA PHE A 71 -15.84 18.96 3.56
C PHE A 71 -16.79 20.09 3.10
N PRO A 72 -17.20 21.01 3.99
CA PRO A 72 -18.08 22.12 3.60
C PRO A 72 -17.43 22.99 2.51
N GLU A 73 -18.22 23.46 1.54
CA GLU A 73 -17.74 24.33 0.46
C GLU A 73 -17.22 25.68 0.97
N SER A 74 -17.81 26.19 2.05
CA SER A 74 -17.51 27.51 2.62
C SER A 74 -17.14 27.40 4.09
N LEU A 75 -15.97 26.84 4.37
CA LEU A 75 -15.28 27.17 5.61
C LEU A 75 -14.51 28.47 5.41
N PRO A 76 -14.69 29.49 6.28
CA PRO A 76 -13.87 30.68 6.20
C PRO A 76 -12.41 30.27 6.36
N ARG A 77 -11.56 30.77 5.46
CA ARG A 77 -10.13 30.50 5.50
C ARG A 77 -9.48 31.45 6.51
N ASP A 78 -8.91 30.90 7.57
CA ASP A 78 -8.03 31.67 8.45
C ASP A 78 -6.64 31.79 7.81
N GLU A 79 -6.37 32.92 7.16
CA GLU A 79 -5.03 33.21 6.65
C GLU A 79 -4.12 33.74 7.76
N LYS A 80 -3.05 33.01 8.07
CA LYS A 80 -1.98 33.47 8.96
C LYS A 80 -0.70 33.66 8.15
N ARG A 81 -0.32 34.92 7.92
CA ARG A 81 0.97 35.26 7.29
C ARG A 81 2.03 35.40 8.38
N LEU A 82 3.09 34.62 8.25
CA LEU A 82 4.29 34.76 9.07
C LEU A 82 5.30 35.60 8.30
N LEU A 83 5.61 36.78 8.82
CA LEU A 83 6.64 37.64 8.25
C LEU A 83 8.03 37.15 8.72
N PRO A 84 9.08 37.31 7.88
CA PRO A 84 10.43 37.07 8.33
C PRO A 84 10.79 38.05 9.45
N ALA A 85 11.60 37.59 10.42
CA ALA A 85 12.01 38.42 11.55
C ALA A 85 12.91 39.60 11.13
N ALA A 86 13.60 39.48 10.00
CA ALA A 86 14.47 40.49 9.44
C ALA A 86 14.25 40.59 7.91
N PRO A 87 14.45 41.76 7.30
CA PRO A 87 14.30 41.96 5.86
C PRO A 87 15.41 41.30 5.03
N CYS A 88 16.48 40.83 5.68
CA CYS A 88 17.62 40.18 5.04
C CYS A 88 17.88 38.81 5.66
N CYS A 89 18.42 37.89 4.86
CA CYS A 89 18.85 36.57 5.32
C CYS A 89 20.01 36.72 6.33
N PRO A 90 19.91 36.17 7.55
CA PRO A 90 20.96 36.30 8.55
C PRO A 90 22.26 35.56 8.19
N ASN A 91 22.24 34.64 7.22
CA ASN A 91 23.41 33.85 6.83
C ASN A 91 24.19 34.43 5.65
N CYS A 92 23.52 35.10 4.70
CA CYS A 92 24.16 35.65 3.50
C CYS A 92 23.93 37.15 3.28
N GLY A 93 23.11 37.80 4.10
CA GLY A 93 22.81 39.24 4.00
C GLY A 93 21.91 39.66 2.84
N GLY A 94 21.47 38.73 1.99
CA GLY A 94 20.61 39.02 0.85
C GLY A 94 19.20 39.46 1.28
N SER A 95 18.62 40.42 0.55
CA SER A 95 17.26 40.92 0.77
C SER A 95 16.22 39.84 0.48
N LEU A 96 15.19 39.74 1.32
CA LEU A 96 14.08 38.81 1.14
C LEU A 96 12.95 39.50 0.35
N SER A 97 12.42 38.83 -0.68
CA SER A 97 11.25 39.27 -1.45
C SER A 97 10.14 38.22 -1.39
N TYR A 98 8.91 38.63 -1.71
CA TYR A 98 7.79 37.71 -1.84
C TYR A 98 7.97 36.83 -3.07
N LEU A 99 7.73 35.53 -2.93
CA LEU A 99 7.87 34.61 -4.05
C LEU A 99 6.70 34.80 -5.02
N GLY A 100 6.99 35.23 -6.25
CA GLY A 100 5.99 35.44 -7.31
C GLY A 100 5.68 36.90 -7.63
N GLU A 101 6.46 37.84 -7.09
CA GLU A 101 6.53 39.22 -7.59
C GLU A 101 7.82 39.35 -8.42
N ASP A 102 7.69 39.41 -9.75
CA ASP A 102 8.72 39.88 -10.69
C ASP A 102 8.48 41.35 -11.03
#